data_AF-A0A7S9QDW9-F1
#
_entry.id   AF-A0A7S9QDW9-F1
#
_cell.length_a   1.000
_cell.length_b   1.000
_cell.length_c   1.000
_cell.angle_alpha   90.00
_cell.angle_beta   90.00
_cell.angle_gamma   90.00
#
_symmetry.space_group_name_H-M   'P 1'
#
loop_
_entity.id
_entity.type
_entity.pdbx_description
1 polymer ?
#
loop_
_entity_poly.entity_id
_entity_poly.type
_entity_poly.pdbx_seq_one_letter_code
_entity_poly.pdbx_strand_id
1 'polypeptide(L)'
;MESLQKSTDRQNAVRLLACIVAGSEGPEPGVWDEEVVAVLDGQARLQALDFWIRYPDYLANELLDLYEKDGAERLLETAKRIFSDREPELRHLPMIRYHFGAYEPLDNALAILRAADLIRIKRAGQPGKVSRHIYLLTRRGSEANVSSPLCLGH
;
A
#
# COMPACT_ATOMS: atom_id res chain seq x y z
N MET A 1 -1.02 -5.03 -29.78
CA MET A 1 -1.98 -4.39 -28.86
C MET A 1 -1.98 -5.22 -27.59
N GLU A 2 -1.03 -4.93 -26.71
CA GLU A 2 -0.76 -5.74 -25.53
C GLU A 2 -1.91 -5.59 -24.54
N SER A 3 -2.56 -6.71 -24.23
CA SER A 3 -3.66 -6.77 -23.28
C SER A 3 -3.14 -6.32 -21.92
N LEU A 4 -3.62 -5.18 -21.42
CA LEU A 4 -3.42 -4.74 -20.04
C LEU A 4 -3.99 -5.81 -19.11
N GLN A 5 -3.17 -6.74 -18.67
CA GLN A 5 -3.60 -7.82 -17.78
C GLN A 5 -4.03 -7.21 -16.45
N LYS A 6 -5.34 -7.23 -16.19
CA LYS A 6 -5.93 -6.69 -14.97
C LYS A 6 -5.52 -7.60 -13.80
N SER A 7 -4.80 -7.05 -12.83
CA SER A 7 -4.50 -7.71 -11.56
C SER A 7 -5.79 -8.23 -10.92
N THR A 8 -5.77 -9.46 -10.43
CA THR A 8 -6.93 -10.06 -9.76
C THR A 8 -7.22 -9.37 -8.43
N ASP A 9 -8.47 -9.44 -7.95
CA ASP A 9 -8.82 -8.88 -6.63
C ASP A 9 -7.97 -9.46 -5.49
N ARG A 10 -7.51 -10.71 -5.62
CA ARG A 10 -6.59 -11.36 -4.66
C ARG A 10 -5.19 -10.75 -4.69
N GLN A 11 -4.62 -10.51 -5.87
CA GLN A 11 -3.32 -9.84 -6.01
C GLN A 11 -3.39 -8.40 -5.46
N ASN A 12 -4.49 -7.69 -5.75
CA ASN A 12 -4.74 -6.38 -5.17
C ASN A 12 -4.88 -6.44 -3.64
N ALA A 13 -5.52 -7.47 -3.09
CA ALA A 13 -5.64 -7.66 -1.65
C ALA A 13 -4.27 -7.86 -0.98
N VAL A 14 -3.40 -8.72 -1.55
CA VAL A 14 -2.03 -8.92 -1.04
C VAL A 14 -1.27 -7.60 -1.04
N ARG A 15 -1.33 -6.85 -2.14
CA ARG A 15 -0.62 -5.58 -2.27
C ARG A 15 -1.15 -4.52 -1.30
N LEU A 16 -2.47 -4.42 -1.12
CA LEU A 16 -3.08 -3.53 -0.12
C LEU A 16 -2.72 -3.93 1.31
N LEU A 17 -2.63 -5.22 1.61
CA LEU A 17 -2.17 -5.69 2.92
C LEU A 17 -0.73 -5.23 3.17
N ALA A 18 0.16 -5.36 2.19
CA ALA A 18 1.53 -4.85 2.28
C ALA A 18 1.56 -3.33 2.50
N CYS A 19 0.72 -2.55 1.79
CA CYS A 19 0.59 -1.11 2.02
C CYS A 19 0.16 -0.80 3.46
N ILE A 20 -0.82 -1.53 3.99
CA ILE A 20 -1.32 -1.32 5.36
C ILE A 20 -0.23 -1.67 6.37
N VAL A 21 0.44 -2.81 6.22
CA VAL A 21 1.55 -3.22 7.10
C VAL A 21 2.68 -2.19 7.12
N ALA A 22 3.11 -1.72 5.95
CA ALA A 22 4.22 -0.76 5.85
C ALA A 22 3.82 0.67 6.29
N GLY A 23 2.56 1.05 6.08
CA GLY A 23 2.07 2.40 6.33
C GLY A 23 1.42 2.64 7.69
N SER A 24 1.08 1.58 8.42
CA SER A 24 0.44 1.68 9.73
C SER A 24 1.40 2.07 10.84
N GLU A 25 0.86 2.70 11.88
CA GLU A 25 1.54 3.05 13.12
C GLU A 25 0.99 2.23 14.29
N GLY A 26 1.72 2.16 15.40
CA GLY A 26 1.24 1.44 16.60
C GLY A 26 -0.11 2.00 17.09
N PRO A 27 -1.03 1.14 17.56
CA PRO A 27 -2.32 1.58 18.06
C PRO A 27 -2.14 2.42 19.33
N GLU A 28 -3.02 3.42 19.50
CA GLU A 28 -3.12 4.12 20.78
C GLU A 28 -3.53 3.13 21.91
N PRO A 29 -2.82 3.12 23.05
CA PRO A 29 -3.13 2.20 24.14
C PRO A 29 -4.57 2.33 24.64
N GLY A 30 -5.28 1.20 24.75
CA GLY A 30 -6.65 1.16 25.28
C GLY A 30 -7.76 1.62 24.33
N VAL A 31 -7.44 2.00 23.08
CA VAL A 31 -8.45 2.41 22.10
C VAL A 31 -9.03 1.23 21.32
N TRP A 32 -8.22 0.19 21.09
CA TRP A 32 -8.57 -0.98 20.30
C TRP A 32 -8.39 -2.26 21.12
N ASP A 33 -9.04 -3.33 20.68
CA ASP A 33 -8.82 -4.66 21.25
C ASP A 33 -7.40 -5.19 20.98
N GLU A 34 -7.00 -6.19 21.76
CA GLU A 34 -5.64 -6.77 21.72
C GLU A 34 -5.27 -7.43 20.40
N GLU A 35 -6.23 -7.70 19.52
CA GLU A 35 -5.96 -8.25 18.19
C GLU A 35 -5.52 -7.18 17.20
N VAL A 36 -5.75 -5.90 17.47
CA VAL A 36 -5.29 -4.79 16.62
C VAL A 36 -3.86 -4.44 16.99
N VAL A 37 -2.94 -4.63 16.04
CA VAL A 37 -1.50 -4.42 16.26
C VAL A 37 -0.95 -3.16 15.58
N ALA A 38 -1.68 -2.59 14.61
CA ALA A 38 -1.32 -1.36 13.95
C ALA A 38 -2.54 -0.67 13.32
N VAL A 39 -2.44 0.63 13.07
CA VAL A 39 -3.51 1.46 12.52
C VAL A 39 -2.99 2.28 11.35
N LEU A 40 -3.65 2.18 10.19
CA LEU A 40 -3.48 3.11 9.09
C LEU A 40 -4.69 4.03 9.02
N ASP A 41 -4.44 5.32 9.17
CA ASP A 41 -5.48 6.33 9.13
C ASP A 41 -5.55 7.01 7.75
N GLY A 42 -6.76 6.96 7.15
CA GLY A 42 -7.10 7.71 5.96
C GLY A 42 -7.00 6.88 4.67
N GLN A 43 -8.10 6.83 3.93
CA GLN A 43 -8.14 6.18 2.61
C GLN A 43 -7.18 6.85 1.62
N ALA A 44 -7.00 8.17 1.69
CA ALA A 44 -6.06 8.88 0.82
C ALA A 44 -4.61 8.41 1.06
N ARG A 45 -4.23 8.15 2.32
CA ARG A 45 -2.90 7.62 2.66
C ARG A 45 -2.71 6.20 2.09
N LEU A 46 -3.71 5.34 2.25
CA LEU A 46 -3.69 4.00 1.65
C LEU A 46 -3.58 4.06 0.12
N GLN A 47 -4.35 4.94 -0.53
CA GLN A 47 -4.31 5.11 -1.98
C GLN A 47 -2.97 5.67 -2.48
N ALA A 48 -2.34 6.57 -1.73
CA ALA A 48 -1.00 7.06 -2.07
C ALA A 48 0.04 5.93 -2.00
N LEU A 49 0.03 5.13 -0.94
CA LEU A 49 0.93 3.96 -0.82
C LEU A 49 0.71 2.93 -1.94
N ASP A 50 -0.56 2.61 -2.20
CA ASP A 50 -1.00 1.75 -3.29
C ASP A 50 -0.53 2.27 -4.67
N PHE A 51 -0.57 3.59 -4.87
CA PHE A 51 -0.09 4.24 -6.09
C PHE A 51 1.41 4.05 -6.27
N TRP A 52 2.23 4.35 -5.26
CA TRP A 52 3.69 4.24 -5.36
C TRP A 52 4.15 2.81 -5.66
N ILE A 53 3.49 1.79 -5.10
CA ILE A 53 3.81 0.39 -5.37
C ILE A 53 3.40 -0.02 -6.80
N ARG A 54 2.30 0.53 -7.34
CA ARG A 54 1.87 0.26 -8.73
C ARG A 54 2.73 0.95 -9.78
N TYR A 55 3.33 2.07 -9.43
CA TYR A 55 4.11 2.92 -10.32
C TYR A 55 5.46 3.27 -9.69
N PRO A 56 6.33 2.28 -9.49
CA PRO A 56 7.59 2.46 -8.79
C PRO A 56 8.57 3.39 -9.55
N ASP A 57 8.40 3.53 -10.87
CA ASP A 57 9.10 4.50 -11.71
C ASP A 57 8.79 5.95 -11.32
N TYR A 58 7.54 6.27 -10.96
CA TYR A 58 7.20 7.59 -10.42
C TYR A 58 7.88 7.82 -9.07
N LEU A 59 7.91 6.79 -8.21
CA LEU A 59 8.61 6.88 -6.92
C LEU A 59 10.10 7.13 -7.13
N ALA A 60 10.74 6.40 -8.05
CA ALA A 60 12.15 6.58 -8.38
C ALA A 60 12.43 8.01 -8.89
N ASN A 61 11.57 8.55 -9.76
CA ASN A 61 11.73 9.93 -10.23
C ASN A 61 11.65 10.95 -9.08
N GLU A 62 10.65 10.84 -8.19
CA GLU A 62 10.53 11.74 -7.03
C GLU A 62 11.73 11.62 -6.08
N LEU A 63 12.30 10.42 -5.92
CA LEU A 63 13.54 10.22 -5.14
C LEU A 63 14.74 10.94 -5.78
N LEU A 64 14.83 10.95 -7.11
CA LEU A 64 15.86 11.69 -7.85
C LEU A 64 15.66 13.21 -7.71
N ASP A 65 14.43 13.71 -7.83
CA ASP A 65 14.11 15.13 -7.62
C ASP A 65 14.46 15.59 -6.19
N LEU A 66 14.28 14.73 -5.19
CA LEU A 66 14.72 14.99 -3.81
C LEU A 66 16.24 14.93 -3.67
N TYR A 67 16.90 13.99 -4.34
CA TYR A 67 18.37 13.92 -4.37
C TYR A 67 18.99 15.17 -4.98
N GLU A 68 18.44 15.70 -6.06
CA GLU A 68 18.93 16.94 -6.69
C GLU A 68 18.83 18.15 -5.75
N LYS A 69 17.86 18.16 -4.83
CA LYS A 69 17.66 19.23 -3.84
C LYS A 69 18.59 19.09 -2.63
N ASP A 70 18.69 17.88 -2.09
CA ASP A 70 19.27 17.66 -0.76
C ASP A 70 20.63 16.92 -0.80
N GLY A 71 21.03 16.37 -1.95
CA GLY A 71 22.31 15.67 -2.17
C GLY A 71 22.47 14.34 -1.42
N ALA A 72 21.38 13.77 -0.89
CA ALA A 72 21.44 12.60 -0.03
C ALA A 72 21.58 11.29 -0.83
N GLU A 73 22.78 10.71 -0.85
CA GLU A 73 23.12 9.50 -1.62
C GLU A 73 22.17 8.31 -1.43
N ARG A 74 21.60 8.15 -0.23
CA ARG A 74 20.59 7.11 0.06
C ARG A 74 19.38 7.14 -0.89
N LEU A 75 19.00 8.32 -1.37
CA LEU A 75 17.88 8.52 -2.30
C LEU A 75 18.25 7.98 -3.69
N LEU A 76 19.45 8.28 -4.16
CA LEU A 76 19.97 7.79 -5.43
C LEU A 76 20.12 6.26 -5.41
N GLU A 77 20.66 5.69 -4.34
CA GLU A 77 20.79 4.24 -4.18
C GLU A 77 19.42 3.54 -4.13
N THR A 78 18.44 4.14 -3.45
CA THR A 78 17.07 3.60 -3.43
C THR A 78 16.43 3.64 -4.82
N ALA A 79 16.59 4.76 -5.56
CA ALA A 79 16.08 4.89 -6.92
C ALA A 79 16.72 3.86 -7.88
N LYS A 80 18.03 3.63 -7.78
CA LYS A 80 18.72 2.57 -8.55
C LYS A 80 18.14 1.19 -8.24
N ARG A 81 17.94 0.88 -6.96
CA ARG A 81 17.40 -0.40 -6.51
C ARG A 81 16.00 -0.68 -7.05
N ILE A 82 15.14 0.34 -7.12
CA ILE A 82 13.81 0.22 -7.72
C ILE A 82 13.88 -0.30 -9.17
N PHE A 83 14.90 0.08 -9.94
CA PHE A 83 15.08 -0.39 -11.32
C PHE A 83 15.87 -1.71 -11.43
N SER A 84 16.77 -1.99 -10.49
CA SER A 84 17.64 -3.19 -10.55
C SER A 84 17.00 -4.42 -9.93
N ASP A 85 16.20 -4.24 -8.88
CA ASP A 85 15.53 -5.33 -8.18
C ASP A 85 14.29 -5.70 -9.01
N ARG A 86 14.27 -6.91 -9.58
CA ARG A 86 13.07 -7.48 -10.21
C ARG A 86 12.05 -7.79 -9.10
N GLU A 87 11.38 -6.77 -8.56
CA GLU A 87 10.20 -7.00 -7.75
C GLU A 87 9.20 -7.84 -8.58
N PRO A 88 8.53 -8.83 -7.96
CA PRO A 88 7.66 -9.74 -8.69
C PRO A 88 6.60 -8.92 -9.43
N GLU A 89 6.36 -9.27 -10.70
CA GLU A 89 5.57 -8.54 -11.71
C GLU A 89 4.10 -8.31 -11.30
N LEU A 90 3.88 -7.61 -10.19
CA LEU A 90 2.60 -7.13 -9.71
C LEU A 90 2.36 -5.77 -10.38
N ARG A 91 2.19 -5.85 -11.71
CA ARG A 91 1.70 -4.78 -12.59
C ARG A 91 2.73 -3.67 -12.87
N HIS A 92 3.63 -3.89 -13.82
CA HIS A 92 4.33 -2.80 -14.48
C HIS A 92 3.38 -2.16 -15.51
N LEU A 93 2.70 -1.07 -15.15
CA LEU A 93 1.97 -0.27 -16.12
C LEU A 93 2.92 0.81 -16.65
N PRO A 94 3.27 0.80 -17.94
CA PRO A 94 4.00 1.94 -18.51
C PRO A 94 3.18 3.21 -18.36
N MET A 95 3.86 4.35 -18.20
CA MET A 95 3.27 5.68 -18.15
C MET A 95 2.38 5.96 -19.38
N ILE A 96 1.05 5.83 -19.24
CA ILE A 96 0.09 6.23 -20.30
C ILE A 96 -0.65 7.53 -19.93
N ARG A 97 -0.68 7.95 -18.66
CA ARG A 97 -1.29 9.22 -18.24
C ARG A 97 -0.58 9.85 -17.04
N TYR A 98 0.22 10.89 -17.30
CA TYR A 98 0.71 11.78 -16.27
C TYR A 98 -0.48 12.42 -15.53
N HIS A 99 -0.53 12.27 -14.20
CA HIS A 99 -1.52 12.84 -13.25
C HIS A 99 -2.98 12.34 -13.22
N PHE A 100 -3.38 11.30 -13.97
CA PHE A 100 -4.76 10.78 -13.90
C PHE A 100 -4.81 9.24 -13.81
N GLY A 101 -5.23 8.71 -12.64
CA GLY A 101 -5.34 7.25 -12.39
C GLY A 101 -5.08 6.78 -10.96
N ALA A 102 -4.90 7.69 -10.00
CA ALA A 102 -4.57 7.35 -8.62
C ALA A 102 -5.73 6.67 -7.85
N TYR A 103 -6.99 6.94 -8.23
CA TYR A 103 -8.16 6.36 -7.60
C TYR A 103 -8.58 5.06 -8.30
N GLU A 104 -8.28 3.92 -7.69
CA GLU A 104 -8.84 2.62 -8.04
C GLU A 104 -9.83 2.19 -6.95
N PRO A 105 -10.96 1.54 -7.29
CA PRO A 105 -11.86 0.96 -6.30
C PRO A 105 -11.11 -0.05 -5.43
N LEU A 106 -11.08 0.19 -4.12
CA LEU A 106 -10.41 -0.69 -3.17
C LEU A 106 -11.35 -1.79 -2.62
N ASP A 107 -12.67 -1.64 -2.82
CA ASP A 107 -13.69 -2.38 -2.07
C ASP A 107 -13.58 -3.91 -2.19
N ASN A 108 -13.36 -4.45 -3.39
CA ASN A 108 -13.26 -5.90 -3.58
C ASN A 108 -12.04 -6.49 -2.87
N ALA A 109 -10.88 -5.83 -3.02
CA ALA A 109 -9.64 -6.26 -2.39
C ALA A 109 -9.73 -6.13 -0.85
N LEU A 110 -10.30 -5.03 -0.36
CA LEU A 110 -10.56 -4.84 1.07
C LEU A 110 -11.57 -5.85 1.63
N ALA A 111 -12.59 -6.24 0.84
CA ALA A 111 -13.55 -7.25 1.25
C ALA A 111 -12.88 -8.62 1.44
N ILE A 112 -11.92 -8.99 0.59
CA ILE A 112 -11.12 -10.22 0.74
C ILE A 112 -10.34 -10.18 2.07
N LEU A 113 -9.64 -9.07 2.36
CA LEU A 113 -8.85 -8.93 3.58
C LEU A 113 -9.73 -8.95 4.85
N ARG A 114 -10.91 -8.32 4.80
CA ARG A 114 -11.88 -8.32 5.89
C ARG A 114 -12.50 -9.69 6.12
N ALA A 115 -12.83 -10.41 5.05
CA ALA A 115 -13.41 -11.76 5.16
C ALA A 115 -12.45 -12.74 5.85
N ALA A 116 -11.13 -12.52 5.71
CA ALA A 116 -10.10 -13.31 6.37
C ALA A 116 -9.66 -12.77 7.75
N ASP A 117 -10.30 -11.70 8.26
CA ASP A 117 -9.94 -10.94 9.46
C ASP A 117 -8.45 -10.54 9.50
N LEU A 118 -7.88 -10.20 8.34
CA LEU A 118 -6.52 -9.65 8.24
C LEU A 118 -6.51 -8.15 8.53
N ILE A 119 -7.63 -7.49 8.24
CA ILE A 119 -7.88 -6.09 8.59
C ILE A 119 -9.31 -5.91 9.07
N ARG A 120 -9.53 -4.88 9.87
CA ARG A 120 -10.86 -4.34 10.17
C ARG A 120 -10.93 -2.89 9.68
N ILE A 121 -12.14 -2.41 9.36
CA ILE A 121 -12.33 -1.04 8.87
C ILE A 121 -13.36 -0.35 9.77
N LYS A 122 -12.95 0.75 10.39
CA LYS A 122 -13.85 1.67 11.08
C LYS A 122 -14.06 2.91 10.23
N ARG A 123 -15.30 3.39 10.19
CA ARG A 123 -15.63 4.71 9.65
C ARG A 123 -15.83 5.66 10.83
N ALA A 124 -15.05 6.72 10.88
CA ALA A 124 -15.18 7.78 11.86
C ALA A 124 -15.67 9.06 11.17
N GLY A 125 -16.69 9.72 11.72
CA GLY A 125 -17.22 10.96 11.15
C GLY A 125 -18.51 11.39 11.84
N GLN A 126 -18.85 12.67 11.69
CA GLN A 126 -20.17 13.19 12.08
C GLN A 126 -21.18 12.96 10.94
N PRO A 127 -22.47 12.73 11.24
CA PRO A 127 -23.51 12.72 10.22
C PRO A 127 -23.44 14.02 9.38
N GLY A 128 -23.26 13.89 8.07
CA GLY A 128 -23.18 15.03 7.14
C GLY A 128 -21.77 15.57 6.83
N LYS A 129 -20.69 15.00 7.39
CA LYS A 129 -19.30 15.30 7.00
C LYS A 129 -18.55 14.06 6.54
N VAL A 130 -17.47 14.27 5.78
CA VAL A 130 -16.62 13.23 5.16
C VAL A 130 -16.29 12.10 6.14
N SER A 131 -16.57 10.86 5.73
CA SER A 131 -16.29 9.65 6.51
C SER A 131 -14.79 9.33 6.43
N ARG A 132 -14.09 9.41 7.55
CA ARG A 132 -12.69 9.00 7.71
C ARG A 132 -12.63 7.47 7.80
N HIS A 133 -11.92 6.83 6.88
CA HIS A 133 -11.64 5.39 6.96
C HIS A 133 -10.40 5.16 7.81
N ILE A 134 -10.53 4.29 8.82
CA ILE A 134 -9.45 3.83 9.67
C ILE A 134 -9.32 2.32 9.44
N TYR A 135 -8.14 1.90 8.97
CA TYR A 135 -7.81 0.51 8.72
C TYR A 135 -7.03 -0.02 9.93
N LEU A 136 -7.55 -1.07 10.54
CA LEU A 136 -6.98 -1.70 11.72
C LEU A 136 -6.31 -3.00 11.27
N LEU A 137 -4.99 -3.08 11.36
CA LEU A 137 -4.24 -4.29 11.07
C LEU A 137 -4.39 -5.25 12.25
N THR A 138 -4.86 -6.46 11.98
CA THR A 138 -4.93 -7.50 13.02
C THR A 138 -3.59 -8.20 13.18
N ARG A 139 -3.37 -8.87 14.32
CA ARG A 139 -2.22 -9.74 14.53
C ARG A 139 -2.06 -10.76 13.40
N ARG A 140 -3.17 -11.41 13.03
CA ARG A 140 -3.22 -12.34 11.89
C ARG A 140 -2.82 -11.69 10.56
N GLY A 141 -3.25 -10.46 10.31
CA GLY A 141 -2.86 -9.69 9.12
C GLY A 141 -1.36 -9.43 9.05
N SER A 142 -0.76 -9.06 10.19
CA SER A 142 0.68 -8.86 10.31
C SER A 142 1.48 -10.14 10.04
N GLU A 143 1.08 -11.25 10.67
CA GLU A 143 1.72 -12.56 10.50
C GLU A 143 1.60 -13.12 9.07
N ALA A 144 0.43 -12.93 8.45
CA ALA A 144 0.17 -13.37 7.08
C ALA A 144 1.06 -12.65 6.06
N ASN A 145 1.42 -11.38 6.33
CA ASN A 145 2.33 -10.63 5.46
C ASN A 145 3.76 -11.17 5.55
N VAL A 146 4.24 -11.52 6.74
CA VAL A 146 5.58 -12.11 6.95
C VAL A 146 5.72 -13.49 6.29
N SER A 147 4.62 -14.24 6.23
CA SER A 147 4.58 -15.57 5.59
C SER A 147 4.36 -15.52 4.06
N SER A 148 4.19 -14.32 3.49
CA SER A 148 3.98 -14.13 2.05
C SER A 148 5.31 -14.36 1.30
N PRO A 149 5.32 -15.04 0.14
CA PRO A 149 6.53 -15.28 -0.65
C PRO A 149 7.23 -14.00 -1.15
N LEU A 150 6.59 -12.83 -0.99
CA LEU A 150 7.21 -11.51 -1.22
C LEU A 150 8.29 -11.17 -0.16
N CYS A 151 8.27 -11.81 1.01
CA CYS A 151 9.21 -11.57 2.11
C CYS A 151 10.31 -12.64 2.23
N LEU A 152 10.22 -13.72 1.46
CA LEU A 152 11.25 -14.78 1.44
C LEU A 152 12.22 -14.56 0.27
N GLY A 153 12.91 -13.41 0.32
CA GLY A 153 14.13 -13.20 -0.43
C GLY A 153 15.33 -13.64 0.42
N HIS A 154 15.73 -14.90 0.27
CA HIS A 154 17.08 -15.35 0.58
C HIS A 154 17.85 -15.48 -0.73
#